data_AF-A0A2V1IM43-F1
#
_entry.id   AF-A0A2V1IM43-F1
#
_cell.length_a   1.000
_cell.length_b   1.000
_cell.length_c   1.000
_cell.angle_alpha   90.00
_cell.angle_beta   90.00
_cell.angle_gamma   90.00
#
_symmetry.space_group_name_H-M   'P 1'
#
loop_
_entity.id
_entity.type
_entity.pdbx_description
1 polymer ?
#
loop_
_entity_poly.entity_id
_entity_poly.type
_entity_poly.pdbx_seq_one_letter_code
_entity_poly.pdbx_strand_id
1 'polypeptide(L)'
;MSSNIKVERICEWCGKKFIAQTTVTRFCSKRCSERSYKERFRQKKMAVANQETAANATYNKWRDKDFLTPTQAAELLGIGRMSIYRYIRNGKIKVVRFERKTLISKADIQAMFDFLSPKESEPVEASEKKGKSISEFYTLAEIREKFGVKDSWIYKVVAENNVPKTIIRGKAYFSKSHIDRLFSSRKENPEITEWYSVEEIHEKYGMTLSAIYTLVSKIGIPKRKEGPKVYYSKYHFDVAKGAKSAEDVEFISVPEAMGKYSLTRDQLYHYVKTYKITKLRCGKHVKLNAKELEALFNPEIQL
;
A
#
# COMPACT_ATOMS: atom_id res chain seq x y z
N MET A 1 -64.22 34.01 -3.68
CA MET A 1 -64.17 35.35 -3.05
C MET A 1 -62.91 36.07 -3.53
N SER A 2 -62.96 36.72 -4.69
CA SER A 2 -61.89 37.58 -5.17
C SER A 2 -61.98 38.92 -4.43
N SER A 3 -61.22 39.07 -3.35
CA SER A 3 -61.11 40.34 -2.66
C SER A 3 -60.48 41.36 -3.62
N ASN A 4 -61.26 42.33 -4.11
CA ASN A 4 -60.84 43.38 -5.03
C ASN A 4 -60.03 44.45 -4.28
N ILE A 5 -58.90 44.03 -3.71
CA ILE A 5 -58.05 44.82 -2.83
C ILE A 5 -57.23 45.77 -3.72
N LYS A 6 -57.35 47.08 -3.47
CA LYS A 6 -56.52 48.11 -4.10
C LYS A 6 -55.79 48.87 -2.99
N VAL A 7 -54.48 48.75 -2.93
CA VAL A 7 -53.64 49.37 -1.90
C VAL A 7 -52.58 50.23 -2.57
N GLU A 8 -52.45 51.49 -2.15
CA GLU A 8 -51.40 52.38 -2.63
C GLU A 8 -50.05 52.01 -2.00
N ARG A 9 -49.03 51.81 -2.84
CA ARG A 9 -47.67 51.41 -2.42
C ARG A 9 -46.61 52.19 -3.18
N ILE A 10 -45.41 52.26 -2.60
CA ILE A 10 -44.22 52.82 -3.24
C ILE A 10 -43.40 51.68 -3.82
N CYS A 11 -43.02 51.79 -5.09
CA CYS A 11 -42.20 50.78 -5.76
C CYS A 11 -40.78 50.77 -5.19
N GLU A 12 -40.31 49.62 -4.69
CA GLU A 12 -38.99 49.46 -4.08
C GLU A 12 -37.81 49.75 -5.03
N TRP A 13 -38.02 49.68 -6.35
CA TRP A 13 -36.97 49.97 -7.34
C TRP A 13 -36.91 51.44 -7.81
N CYS A 14 -38.05 52.04 -8.16
CA CYS A 14 -38.09 53.37 -8.79
C CYS A 14 -38.68 54.47 -7.88
N GLY A 15 -39.14 54.13 -6.67
CA GLY A 15 -39.69 55.08 -5.70
C GLY A 15 -41.04 55.68 -6.07
N LYS A 16 -41.66 55.28 -7.18
CA LYS A 16 -42.97 55.83 -7.61
C LYS A 16 -44.13 55.15 -6.87
N LYS A 17 -45.16 55.94 -6.55
CA LYS A 17 -46.44 55.43 -6.01
C LYS A 17 -47.22 54.67 -7.10
N PHE A 18 -47.84 53.56 -6.74
CA PHE A 18 -48.68 52.74 -7.62
C PHE A 18 -49.77 52.02 -6.83
N ILE A 19 -50.83 51.61 -7.52
CA ILE A 19 -51.94 50.86 -6.91
C ILE A 19 -51.68 49.36 -7.09
N ALA A 20 -51.43 48.65 -6.00
CA ALA A 20 -51.26 47.21 -5.97
C ALA A 20 -52.62 46.50 -5.83
N GLN A 21 -52.80 45.43 -6.61
CA GLN A 21 -53.99 44.57 -6.54
C GLN A 21 -53.86 43.43 -5.53
N THR A 22 -52.66 43.26 -4.94
CA THR A 22 -52.39 42.25 -3.91
C THR A 22 -51.54 42.84 -2.79
N THR A 23 -51.63 42.25 -1.60
CA THR A 23 -50.85 42.64 -0.42
C THR A 23 -49.36 42.26 -0.52
N VAL A 24 -48.93 41.53 -1.55
CA VAL A 24 -47.55 41.09 -1.73
C VAL A 24 -46.82 41.80 -2.88
N THR A 25 -47.50 42.64 -3.66
CA THR A 25 -46.86 43.35 -4.78
C THR A 25 -45.87 44.40 -4.25
N ARG A 26 -44.62 44.34 -4.71
CA ARG A 26 -43.49 45.19 -4.29
C ARG A 26 -43.05 46.22 -5.33
N PHE A 27 -43.41 46.01 -6.60
CA PHE A 27 -42.95 46.81 -7.73
C PHE A 27 -44.12 47.28 -8.59
N CYS A 28 -43.99 48.47 -9.18
CA CYS A 28 -45.04 49.04 -10.03
C CYS A 28 -45.18 48.36 -11.41
N SER A 29 -44.18 47.57 -11.83
CA SER A 29 -44.15 46.93 -13.15
C SER A 29 -43.19 45.74 -13.18
N LYS A 30 -43.39 44.84 -14.16
CA LYS A 30 -42.48 43.72 -14.43
C LYS A 30 -41.03 44.20 -14.66
N ARG A 31 -40.85 45.30 -15.38
CA ARG A 31 -39.54 45.93 -15.64
C ARG A 31 -38.80 46.33 -14.35
N CYS A 32 -39.51 46.88 -13.36
CA CYS A 32 -38.92 47.24 -12.07
C CYS A 32 -38.56 46.00 -11.24
N SER A 33 -39.39 44.96 -11.29
CA SER A 33 -39.12 43.67 -10.64
C SER A 33 -37.86 43.00 -11.20
N GLU A 34 -37.74 42.91 -12.53
CA GLU A 34 -36.59 42.31 -13.19
C GLU A 34 -35.28 43.06 -12.93
N ARG A 35 -35.33 44.40 -12.90
CA ARG A 35 -34.16 45.22 -12.57
C ARG A 35 -33.72 45.00 -11.12
N SER A 36 -34.65 44.98 -10.17
CA SER A 36 -34.35 44.66 -8.77
C SER A 36 -33.78 43.25 -8.61
N TYR A 37 -34.32 42.27 -9.33
CA TYR A 37 -33.78 40.90 -9.34
C TYR A 37 -32.34 40.83 -9.84
N LYS A 38 -32.05 41.48 -10.98
CA LYS A 38 -30.69 41.54 -11.55
C LYS A 38 -29.72 42.28 -10.63
N GLU A 39 -30.15 43.36 -10.00
CA GLU A 39 -29.33 44.12 -9.06
C GLU A 39 -29.00 43.32 -7.80
N ARG A 40 -29.97 42.61 -7.22
CA ARG A 40 -29.72 41.68 -6.09
C ARG A 40 -28.71 40.61 -6.46
N PHE A 41 -28.78 40.07 -7.66
CA PHE A 41 -27.82 39.07 -8.13
C PHE A 41 -26.41 39.65 -8.30
N ARG A 42 -26.30 40.88 -8.81
CA ARG A 42 -25.03 41.62 -8.89
C ARG A 42 -24.45 41.88 -7.50
N GLN A 43 -25.26 42.37 -6.57
CA GLN A 43 -24.84 42.63 -5.19
C GLN A 43 -24.39 41.34 -4.47
N LYS A 44 -25.09 40.21 -4.68
CA LYS A 44 -24.64 38.90 -4.16
C LYS A 44 -23.28 38.52 -4.72
N LYS A 45 -23.05 38.67 -6.03
CA LYS A 45 -21.75 38.40 -6.66
C LYS A 45 -20.64 39.28 -6.09
N MET A 46 -20.89 40.58 -5.94
CA MET A 46 -19.92 41.51 -5.35
C MET A 46 -19.63 41.19 -3.88
N ALA A 47 -20.64 40.81 -3.11
CA ALA A 47 -20.48 40.42 -1.71
C ALA A 47 -19.59 39.17 -1.55
N VAL A 48 -19.77 38.16 -2.41
CA VAL A 48 -18.92 36.95 -2.43
C VAL A 48 -17.48 37.31 -2.77
N ALA A 49 -17.25 38.07 -3.83
CA ALA A 49 -15.90 38.51 -4.22
C ALA A 49 -15.21 39.34 -3.13
N ASN A 50 -15.95 40.24 -2.46
CA ASN A 50 -15.42 41.04 -1.36
C ASN A 50 -15.13 40.19 -0.10
N GLN A 51 -15.95 39.17 0.18
CA GLN A 51 -15.69 38.23 1.28
C GLN A 51 -14.43 37.40 1.04
N GLU A 52 -14.23 36.90 -0.18
CA GLU A 52 -13.00 36.19 -0.56
C GLU A 52 -11.75 37.09 -0.43
N THR A 53 -11.86 38.34 -0.86
CA THR A 53 -10.78 39.33 -0.77
C THR A 53 -10.45 39.67 0.69
N ALA A 54 -11.46 39.84 1.55
CA ALA A 54 -11.29 40.10 2.98
C ALA A 54 -10.73 38.89 3.75
N ALA A 55 -11.12 37.66 3.37
CA ALA A 55 -10.54 36.44 3.91
C ALA A 55 -9.04 36.35 3.57
N ASN A 56 -8.66 36.61 2.32
CA ASN A 56 -7.25 36.62 1.92
C ASN A 56 -6.42 37.71 2.63
N ALA A 57 -7.00 38.89 2.89
CA ALA A 57 -6.33 39.95 3.63
C ALA A 57 -6.12 39.60 5.13
N THR A 58 -7.01 38.82 5.74
CA THR A 58 -6.87 38.38 7.14
C THR A 58 -5.88 37.22 7.29
N TYR A 59 -5.83 36.29 6.33
CA TYR A 59 -4.87 35.17 6.34
C TYR A 59 -3.41 35.61 6.29
N ASN A 60 -3.10 36.79 5.72
CA ASN A 60 -1.72 37.26 5.57
C ASN A 60 -1.22 38.20 6.68
N LYS A 61 -2.04 38.56 7.68
CA LYS A 61 -1.63 39.47 8.77
C LYS A 61 -0.44 38.98 9.61
N TRP A 62 -0.14 37.69 9.58
CA TRP A 62 1.04 37.15 10.27
C TRP A 62 2.33 37.33 9.46
N ARG A 63 2.24 37.56 8.14
CA ARG A 63 3.39 37.74 7.27
C ARG A 63 4.14 39.03 7.55
N ASP A 64 3.52 40.01 8.21
CA ASP A 64 4.18 41.26 8.59
C ASP A 64 4.91 41.16 9.94
N LYS A 65 4.68 40.09 10.72
CA LYS A 65 5.32 39.92 12.04
C LYS A 65 6.77 39.47 11.90
N ASP A 66 7.66 39.97 12.75
CA ASP A 66 9.07 39.57 12.75
C ASP A 66 9.32 38.19 13.37
N PHE A 67 8.43 37.78 14.27
CA PHE A 67 8.47 36.48 14.94
C PHE A 67 7.33 35.59 14.50
N LEU A 68 7.69 34.37 14.12
CA LEU A 68 6.79 33.38 13.55
C LEU A 68 6.72 32.15 14.42
N THR A 69 5.54 31.55 14.51
CA THR A 69 5.40 30.20 15.08
C THR A 69 5.94 29.15 14.09
N PRO A 70 6.32 27.94 14.53
CA PRO A 70 6.76 26.87 13.63
C PRO A 70 5.75 26.54 12.53
N THR A 71 4.45 26.71 12.79
CA THR A 71 3.40 26.52 11.78
C THR A 71 3.42 27.62 10.72
N GLN A 72 3.55 28.89 11.14
CA GLN A 72 3.64 30.03 10.22
C GLN A 72 4.95 30.03 9.43
N ALA A 73 6.06 29.66 10.06
CA ALA A 73 7.33 29.48 9.36
C ALA A 73 7.25 28.38 8.29
N ALA A 74 6.47 27.32 8.55
CA ALA A 74 6.30 26.22 7.59
C ALA A 74 5.50 26.69 6.37
N GLU A 75 4.47 27.49 6.60
CA GLU A 75 3.69 28.13 5.55
C GLU A 75 4.52 29.16 4.75
N LEU A 76 5.35 29.96 5.44
CA LEU A 76 6.25 30.93 4.81
C LEU A 76 7.25 30.26 3.86
N LEU A 77 7.83 29.14 4.29
CA LEU A 77 8.83 28.38 3.54
C LEU A 77 8.22 27.38 2.54
N GLY A 78 6.91 27.18 2.55
CA GLY A 78 6.24 26.18 1.72
C GLY A 78 6.61 24.73 2.05
N ILE A 79 7.05 24.44 3.28
CA ILE A 79 7.49 23.11 3.72
C ILE A 79 6.56 22.54 4.80
N GLY A 80 6.60 21.22 4.98
CA GLY A 80 5.82 20.57 6.04
C GLY A 80 6.26 21.01 7.45
N ARG A 81 5.29 21.18 8.37
CA ARG A 81 5.55 21.52 9.79
C ARG A 81 6.58 20.60 10.45
N MET A 82 6.57 19.31 10.11
CA MET A 82 7.52 18.32 10.63
C MET A 82 8.96 18.60 10.21
N SER A 83 9.17 19.16 9.01
CA SER A 83 10.50 19.54 8.52
C SER A 83 11.09 20.67 9.35
N ILE A 84 10.27 21.66 9.73
CA ILE A 84 10.71 22.73 10.64
C ILE A 84 11.10 22.15 11.99
N TYR A 85 10.26 21.32 12.61
CA TYR A 85 10.64 20.69 13.89
C TYR A 85 11.92 19.85 13.78
N ARG A 86 12.16 19.20 12.64
CA ARG A 86 13.42 18.50 12.36
C ARG A 86 14.60 19.47 12.28
N TYR A 87 14.47 20.60 11.60
CA TYR A 87 15.52 21.62 11.53
C TYR A 87 15.82 22.24 12.89
N ILE A 88 14.79 22.48 13.71
CA ILE A 88 14.95 22.94 15.10
C ILE A 88 15.68 21.89 15.94
N ARG A 89 15.30 20.61 15.84
CA ARG A 89 15.96 19.52 16.58
C ARG A 89 17.41 19.33 16.18
N ASN A 90 17.70 19.50 14.88
CA ASN A 90 19.05 19.40 14.33
C ASN A 90 19.89 20.67 14.55
N GLY A 91 19.34 21.70 15.21
CA GLY A 91 20.05 22.95 15.49
C GLY A 91 20.30 23.84 14.27
N LYS A 92 19.62 23.62 13.15
CA LYS A 92 19.80 24.41 11.91
C LYS A 92 19.09 25.77 11.94
N ILE A 93 18.04 25.89 12.75
CA ILE A 93 17.29 27.13 12.93
C ILE A 93 17.38 27.50 14.41
N LYS A 94 17.80 28.73 14.68
CA LYS A 94 17.80 29.28 16.04
C LYS A 94 16.36 29.65 16.43
N VAL A 95 15.98 29.30 17.66
CA VAL A 95 14.60 29.41 18.14
C VAL A 95 14.57 29.82 19.59
N VAL A 96 13.59 30.66 19.94
CA VAL A 96 13.28 31.04 21.32
C VAL A 96 12.11 30.19 21.82
N ARG A 97 12.31 29.48 22.93
CA ARG A 97 11.28 28.65 23.57
C ARG A 97 10.72 29.36 24.80
N PHE A 98 9.41 29.58 24.80
CA PHE A 98 8.61 29.95 25.96
C PHE A 98 7.88 28.70 26.48
N GLU A 99 7.34 28.75 27.70
CA GLU A 99 6.72 27.59 28.38
C GLU A 99 5.69 26.83 27.53
N ARG A 100 4.87 27.54 26.75
CA ARG A 100 3.82 26.93 25.89
C ARG A 100 3.96 27.28 24.41
N LYS A 101 4.97 28.07 24.02
CA LYS A 101 5.08 28.62 22.68
C LYS A 101 6.53 28.65 22.21
N THR A 102 6.69 28.39 20.92
CA THR A 102 7.99 28.44 20.25
C THR A 102 7.92 29.54 19.21
N LEU A 103 8.88 30.46 19.23
CA LEU A 103 8.97 31.57 18.28
C LEU A 103 10.31 31.54 17.55
N ILE A 104 10.24 31.78 16.25
CA ILE A 104 11.35 31.79 15.32
C ILE A 104 11.43 33.20 14.73
N SER A 105 12.60 33.84 14.80
CA SER A 105 12.81 35.11 14.14
C SER A 105 12.93 34.90 12.63
N LYS A 106 12.34 35.78 11.82
CA LYS A 106 12.55 35.77 10.37
C LYS A 106 14.03 35.91 9.98
N ALA A 107 14.80 36.69 10.73
CA ALA A 107 16.23 36.83 10.50
C ALA A 107 16.95 35.47 10.68
N ASP A 108 16.58 34.67 11.69
CA ASP A 108 17.17 33.34 11.90
C ASP A 108 16.76 32.35 10.79
N ILE A 109 15.57 32.51 10.20
CA ILE A 109 15.14 31.73 9.03
C ILE A 109 15.96 32.12 7.80
N GLN A 110 16.20 33.43 7.58
CA GLN A 110 17.00 33.90 6.47
C GLN A 110 18.47 33.46 6.62
N ALA A 111 19.03 33.55 7.83
CA ALA A 111 20.39 33.11 8.14
C ALA A 111 20.61 31.60 7.89
N MET A 112 19.55 30.78 7.92
CA MET A 112 19.64 29.37 7.53
C MET A 112 20.02 29.21 6.04
N PHE A 113 19.62 30.14 5.17
CA PHE A 113 19.96 30.12 3.75
C PHE A 113 21.38 30.62 3.47
N ASP A 114 21.96 31.44 4.35
CA ASP A 114 23.34 31.91 4.23
C ASP A 114 24.37 30.77 4.35
N PHE A 115 23.99 29.62 4.93
CA PHE A 115 24.80 28.40 4.93
C PHE A 115 24.96 27.76 3.52
N LEU A 116 24.27 28.29 2.51
CA LEU A 116 24.41 27.91 1.11
C LEU A 116 25.07 29.05 0.30
N SER A 117 26.31 29.43 0.65
CA SER A 117 27.21 29.83 -0.43
C SER A 117 27.23 28.68 -1.46
N PRO A 118 27.08 28.95 -2.78
CA PRO A 118 27.11 27.89 -3.77
C PRO A 118 28.45 27.17 -3.66
N LYS A 119 28.43 25.99 -3.04
CA LYS A 119 29.61 25.13 -3.02
C LYS A 119 29.69 24.54 -4.41
N GLU A 120 30.47 25.16 -5.29
CA GLU A 120 31.01 24.47 -6.45
C GLU A 120 31.70 23.20 -5.92
N SER A 121 31.19 22.04 -6.34
CA SER A 121 31.68 20.68 -6.05
C SER A 121 31.90 20.31 -4.58
N GLU A 122 31.06 19.41 -4.04
CA GLU A 122 31.39 17.98 -3.96
C GLU A 122 30.10 17.19 -3.63
N PRO A 123 29.88 16.01 -4.21
CA PRO A 123 28.74 15.16 -3.87
C PRO A 123 28.90 14.65 -2.43
N VAL A 124 28.14 15.23 -1.51
CA VAL A 124 28.15 14.82 -0.10
C VAL A 124 27.52 13.44 0.03
N GLU A 125 28.36 12.49 0.44
CA GLU A 125 28.05 11.12 0.81
C GLU A 125 26.78 11.03 1.66
N ALA A 126 25.70 10.56 1.04
CA ALA A 126 24.57 10.01 1.76
C ALA A 126 25.05 8.70 2.40
N SER A 127 25.28 8.72 3.71
CA SER A 127 25.53 7.59 4.61
C SER A 127 25.21 6.23 3.97
N GLU A 128 26.18 5.69 3.25
CA GLU A 128 26.12 4.31 2.77
C GLU A 128 26.35 3.45 4.00
N LYS A 129 25.34 2.65 4.35
CA LYS A 129 25.63 1.38 4.98
C LYS A 129 26.66 0.71 4.06
N LYS A 130 27.92 0.62 4.49
CA LYS A 130 28.97 -0.16 3.83
C LYS A 130 28.54 -1.64 3.78
N GLY A 131 27.59 -1.94 2.90
CA GLY A 131 27.41 -3.26 2.34
C GLY A 131 28.59 -3.43 1.40
N LYS A 132 29.42 -4.42 1.72
CA LYS A 132 30.52 -4.95 0.89
C LYS A 132 30.33 -4.58 -0.58
N SER A 133 31.27 -3.85 -1.16
CA SER A 133 31.34 -3.52 -2.58
C SER A 133 30.74 -4.64 -3.42
N ILE A 134 29.51 -4.46 -3.91
CA ILE A 134 28.90 -5.41 -4.83
C ILE A 134 29.50 -5.10 -6.20
N SER A 135 30.78 -5.47 -6.38
CA SER A 135 31.52 -5.32 -7.64
C SER A 135 31.03 -6.33 -8.70
N GLU A 136 30.14 -7.23 -8.31
CA GLU A 136 29.69 -8.31 -9.15
C GLU A 136 28.23 -8.09 -9.54
N PHE A 137 28.03 -7.73 -10.80
CA PHE A 137 26.73 -7.63 -11.43
C PHE A 137 26.56 -8.76 -12.45
N TYR A 138 25.32 -9.22 -12.64
CA TYR A 138 24.90 -10.01 -13.79
C TYR A 138 24.26 -9.13 -14.85
N THR A 139 24.56 -9.41 -16.11
CA THR A 139 23.74 -8.95 -17.24
C THR A 139 22.52 -9.83 -17.41
N LEU A 140 21.47 -9.34 -18.07
CA LEU A 140 20.27 -10.14 -18.35
C LEU A 140 20.59 -11.44 -19.12
N ALA A 141 21.57 -11.40 -20.02
CA ALA A 141 22.03 -12.56 -20.78
C ALA A 141 22.67 -13.61 -19.86
N GLU A 142 23.53 -13.19 -18.93
CA GLU A 142 24.15 -14.09 -17.95
C GLU A 142 23.11 -14.73 -17.00
N ILE A 143 22.05 -13.99 -16.62
CA ILE A 143 20.96 -14.55 -15.81
C ILE A 143 20.19 -15.62 -16.62
N ARG A 144 19.93 -15.34 -17.90
CA ARG A 144 19.25 -16.27 -18.80
C ARG A 144 20.06 -17.56 -18.95
N GLU A 145 21.36 -17.47 -19.17
CA GLU A 145 22.26 -18.62 -19.32
C GLU A 145 22.42 -19.40 -18.01
N LYS A 146 22.62 -18.72 -16.89
CA LYS A 146 22.87 -19.35 -15.59
C LYS A 146 21.63 -20.06 -15.03
N PHE A 147 20.44 -19.49 -15.20
CA PHE A 147 19.22 -20.02 -14.58
C PHE A 147 18.22 -20.62 -15.59
N GLY A 148 18.48 -20.54 -16.90
CA GLY A 148 17.61 -21.09 -17.94
C GLY A 148 16.23 -20.44 -18.00
N VAL A 149 16.10 -19.19 -17.55
CA VAL A 149 14.81 -18.50 -17.41
C VAL A 149 14.58 -17.47 -18.50
N LYS A 150 13.34 -17.34 -18.98
CA LYS A 150 12.95 -16.34 -19.98
C LYS A 150 13.07 -14.91 -19.43
N ASP A 151 13.50 -13.97 -20.26
CA ASP A 151 13.64 -12.54 -19.92
C ASP A 151 12.39 -11.93 -19.30
N SER A 152 11.22 -12.21 -19.87
CA SER A 152 9.94 -11.69 -19.36
C SER A 152 9.69 -12.09 -17.91
N TRP A 153 10.12 -13.30 -17.53
CA TRP A 153 10.03 -13.77 -16.15
C TRP A 153 11.07 -13.11 -15.25
N ILE A 154 12.30 -12.89 -15.75
CA ILE A 154 13.34 -12.16 -15.00
C ILE A 154 12.84 -10.75 -14.67
N TYR A 155 12.27 -10.02 -15.62
CA TYR A 155 11.69 -8.69 -15.39
C TYR A 155 10.55 -8.71 -14.36
N LYS A 156 9.67 -9.72 -14.45
CA LYS A 156 8.58 -9.89 -13.49
C LYS A 156 9.09 -10.11 -12.07
N VAL A 157 10.04 -11.03 -11.89
CA VAL A 157 10.63 -11.34 -10.58
C VAL A 157 11.39 -10.14 -10.00
N VAL A 158 12.15 -9.42 -10.83
CA VAL A 158 12.86 -8.19 -10.45
C VAL A 158 11.89 -7.11 -9.97
N ALA A 159 10.77 -6.92 -10.67
CA ALA A 159 9.75 -5.94 -10.31
C ALA A 159 9.02 -6.31 -9.02
N GLU A 160 8.62 -7.57 -8.84
CA GLU A 160 7.94 -8.06 -7.63
C GLU A 160 8.81 -7.96 -6.37
N ASN A 161 10.13 -8.16 -6.51
CA ASN A 161 11.07 -8.16 -5.39
C ASN A 161 11.83 -6.83 -5.20
N ASN A 162 11.48 -5.79 -5.95
CA ASN A 162 12.14 -4.47 -5.90
C ASN A 162 13.67 -4.54 -5.99
N VAL A 163 14.20 -5.38 -6.88
CA VAL A 163 15.66 -5.51 -7.04
C VAL A 163 16.23 -4.24 -7.68
N PRO A 164 17.24 -3.59 -7.07
CA PRO A 164 17.92 -2.45 -7.68
C PRO A 164 18.46 -2.81 -9.07
N LYS A 165 18.09 -2.01 -10.07
CA LYS A 165 18.60 -2.11 -11.43
C LYS A 165 19.55 -0.95 -11.70
N THR A 166 20.75 -1.27 -12.19
CA THR A 166 21.71 -0.26 -12.65
C THR A 166 21.71 -0.27 -14.17
N ILE A 167 21.43 0.87 -14.80
CA ILE A 167 21.43 0.98 -16.27
C ILE A 167 22.77 1.57 -16.69
N ILE A 168 23.60 0.78 -17.34
CA ILE A 168 24.90 1.22 -17.88
C ILE A 168 24.83 1.06 -19.40
N ARG A 169 24.99 2.17 -20.15
CA ARG A 169 24.96 2.20 -21.62
C ARG A 169 23.75 1.46 -22.23
N GLY A 170 22.56 1.66 -21.65
CA GLY A 170 21.31 1.06 -22.14
C GLY A 170 21.11 -0.42 -21.80
N LYS A 171 22.04 -1.07 -21.10
CA LYS A 171 21.90 -2.45 -20.61
C LYS A 171 21.58 -2.44 -19.11
N ALA A 172 20.69 -3.34 -18.70
CA ALA A 172 20.33 -3.52 -17.29
C ALA A 172 21.31 -4.48 -16.61
N TYR A 173 21.87 -4.03 -15.50
CA TYR A 173 22.76 -4.78 -14.62
C TYR A 173 22.09 -4.99 -13.27
N PHE A 174 22.21 -6.21 -12.74
CA PHE A 174 21.61 -6.61 -11.47
C PHE A 174 22.70 -7.15 -10.54
N SER A 175 22.66 -6.82 -9.26
CA SER A 175 23.60 -7.38 -8.28
C SER A 175 23.52 -8.91 -8.24
N LYS A 176 24.66 -9.61 -8.35
CA LYS A 176 24.69 -11.08 -8.30
C LYS A 176 24.04 -11.62 -7.03
N SER A 177 24.28 -10.98 -5.88
CA SER A 177 23.72 -11.41 -4.59
C SER A 177 22.18 -11.41 -4.53
N HIS A 178 21.52 -10.40 -5.11
CA HIS A 178 20.06 -10.36 -5.16
C HIS A 178 19.50 -11.37 -6.15
N ILE A 179 20.11 -11.50 -7.32
CA ILE A 179 19.70 -12.50 -8.31
C ILE A 179 19.91 -13.90 -7.75
N ASP A 180 21.09 -14.20 -7.23
CA ASP A 180 21.38 -15.48 -6.61
C ASP A 180 20.43 -15.73 -5.44
N ARG A 181 20.06 -14.76 -4.59
CA ARG A 181 19.06 -15.01 -3.53
C ARG A 181 17.67 -15.36 -4.09
N LEU A 182 17.26 -14.73 -5.18
CA LEU A 182 15.91 -14.90 -5.75
C LEU A 182 15.80 -16.15 -6.63
N PHE A 183 16.88 -16.50 -7.31
CA PHE A 183 16.96 -17.62 -8.24
C PHE A 183 17.73 -18.81 -7.66
N SER A 184 18.36 -18.68 -6.49
CA SER A 184 18.83 -19.82 -5.69
C SER A 184 17.64 -20.71 -5.51
N SER A 185 17.80 -21.91 -6.06
CA SER A 185 16.83 -22.97 -6.22
C SER A 185 15.70 -22.85 -5.22
N ARG A 186 14.46 -22.75 -5.72
CA ARG A 186 13.33 -23.36 -5.00
C ARG A 186 13.78 -24.81 -4.80
N LYS A 187 14.40 -25.13 -3.67
CA LYS A 187 14.88 -26.48 -3.40
C LYS A 187 13.67 -27.35 -3.63
N GLU A 188 13.72 -28.20 -4.65
CA GLU A 188 12.77 -29.30 -4.76
C GLU A 188 12.75 -29.93 -3.38
N ASN A 189 11.57 -30.07 -2.77
CA ASN A 189 11.48 -30.59 -1.41
C ASN A 189 12.23 -31.94 -1.43
N PRO A 190 13.36 -32.09 -0.72
CA PRO A 190 14.17 -33.30 -0.77
C PRO A 190 13.43 -34.52 -0.21
N GLU A 191 12.24 -34.29 0.34
CA GLU A 191 11.32 -35.26 0.91
C GLU A 191 10.46 -35.98 -0.15
N ILE A 192 10.44 -35.51 -1.41
CA ILE A 192 9.67 -36.15 -2.49
C ILE A 192 10.61 -37.01 -3.35
N THR A 193 10.83 -38.23 -2.90
CA THR A 193 11.68 -39.22 -3.58
C THR A 193 11.01 -39.82 -4.82
N GLU A 194 9.67 -39.86 -4.85
CA GLU A 194 8.92 -40.57 -5.89
C GLU A 194 7.95 -39.69 -6.69
N TRP A 195 8.02 -39.82 -8.01
CA TRP A 195 7.25 -39.04 -8.98
C TRP A 195 6.48 -39.94 -9.96
N TYR A 196 5.21 -39.64 -10.22
CA TYR A 196 4.41 -40.22 -11.28
C TYR A 196 4.46 -39.37 -12.53
N SER A 197 4.60 -40.01 -13.70
CA SER A 197 4.28 -39.35 -14.97
C SER A 197 2.76 -39.28 -15.18
N VAL A 198 2.30 -38.37 -16.05
CA VAL A 198 0.87 -38.27 -16.39
C VAL A 198 0.36 -39.56 -17.07
N GLU A 199 1.23 -40.20 -17.85
CA GLU A 199 0.97 -41.49 -18.52
C GLU A 199 0.78 -42.61 -17.49
N GLU A 200 1.68 -42.71 -16.50
CA GLU A 200 1.56 -43.69 -15.40
C GLU A 200 0.28 -43.51 -14.57
N ILE A 201 -0.15 -42.26 -14.35
CA ILE A 201 -1.41 -41.97 -13.64
C ILE A 201 -2.62 -42.41 -14.47
N HIS A 202 -2.57 -42.18 -15.78
CA HIS A 202 -3.62 -42.59 -16.68
C HIS A 202 -3.81 -44.11 -16.65
N GLU A 203 -2.71 -44.86 -16.73
CA GLU A 203 -2.72 -46.33 -16.68
C GLU A 203 -3.11 -46.87 -15.30
N LYS A 204 -2.53 -46.34 -14.21
CA LYS A 204 -2.77 -46.86 -12.86
C LYS A 204 -4.19 -46.58 -12.34
N TYR A 205 -4.75 -45.42 -12.67
CA TYR A 205 -6.03 -44.96 -12.12
C TYR A 205 -7.17 -44.86 -13.13
N GLY A 206 -6.93 -45.19 -14.41
CA GLY A 206 -7.93 -45.09 -15.47
C GLY A 206 -8.48 -43.68 -15.69
N MET A 207 -7.75 -42.63 -15.26
CA MET A 207 -8.23 -41.26 -15.30
C MET A 207 -7.93 -40.58 -16.61
N THR A 208 -8.87 -39.80 -17.15
CA THR A 208 -8.59 -38.92 -18.29
C THR A 208 -7.58 -37.83 -17.90
N LEU A 209 -6.75 -37.39 -18.87
CA LEU A 209 -5.75 -36.34 -18.68
C LEU A 209 -6.37 -35.07 -18.04
N SER A 210 -7.58 -34.69 -18.48
CA SER A 210 -8.33 -33.55 -17.93
C SER A 210 -8.68 -33.72 -16.45
N ALA A 211 -9.11 -34.91 -16.04
CA ALA A 211 -9.40 -35.22 -14.65
C ALA A 211 -8.15 -35.15 -13.77
N ILE A 212 -7.00 -35.63 -14.29
CA ILE A 212 -5.70 -35.53 -13.60
C ILE A 212 -5.34 -34.07 -13.35
N TYR A 213 -5.37 -33.22 -14.40
CA TYR A 213 -5.02 -31.81 -14.26
C TYR A 213 -5.97 -31.05 -13.32
N THR A 214 -7.26 -31.37 -13.37
CA THR A 214 -8.27 -30.76 -12.50
C THR A 214 -8.05 -31.14 -11.04
N LEU A 215 -7.77 -32.42 -10.77
CA LEU A 215 -7.49 -32.93 -9.43
C LEU A 215 -6.22 -32.30 -8.84
N VAL A 216 -5.13 -32.30 -9.61
CA VAL A 216 -3.85 -31.70 -9.22
C VAL A 216 -4.01 -30.22 -8.91
N SER A 217 -4.75 -29.49 -9.74
CA SER A 217 -5.02 -28.06 -9.54
C SER A 217 -5.86 -27.81 -8.29
N LYS A 218 -6.90 -28.61 -8.07
CA LYS A 218 -7.82 -28.49 -6.92
C LYS A 218 -7.13 -28.78 -5.58
N ILE A 219 -6.25 -29.78 -5.54
CA ILE A 219 -5.57 -30.23 -4.32
C ILE A 219 -4.24 -29.50 -4.10
N GLY A 220 -3.63 -28.97 -5.17
CA GLY A 220 -2.33 -28.29 -5.10
C GLY A 220 -1.17 -29.27 -4.96
N ILE A 221 -1.21 -30.39 -5.69
CA ILE A 221 -0.19 -31.44 -5.63
C ILE A 221 1.16 -30.89 -6.13
N PRO A 222 2.28 -31.12 -5.40
CA PRO A 222 3.61 -30.75 -5.86
C PRO A 222 3.91 -31.34 -7.25
N LYS A 223 4.37 -30.48 -8.16
CA LYS A 223 4.71 -30.85 -9.53
C LYS A 223 6.15 -30.50 -9.87
N ARG A 224 6.84 -31.42 -10.54
CA ARG A 224 8.17 -31.23 -11.11
C ARG A 224 8.03 -31.21 -12.62
N LYS A 225 8.75 -30.31 -13.27
CA LYS A 225 8.73 -30.18 -14.73
C LYS A 225 10.13 -30.44 -15.25
N GLU A 226 10.30 -31.54 -15.98
CA GLU A 226 11.53 -31.85 -16.70
C GLU A 226 11.21 -31.80 -18.20
N GLY A 227 11.66 -30.74 -18.87
CA GLY A 227 11.36 -30.52 -20.29
C GLY A 227 9.85 -30.34 -20.58
N PRO A 228 9.29 -31.05 -21.58
CA PRO A 228 7.86 -31.00 -21.89
C PRO A 228 7.01 -31.86 -20.96
N LYS A 229 7.60 -32.83 -20.24
CA LYS A 229 6.88 -33.74 -19.35
C LYS A 229 6.69 -33.14 -17.96
N VAL A 230 5.54 -33.42 -17.35
CA VAL A 230 5.20 -32.99 -15.99
C VAL A 230 5.05 -34.23 -15.13
N TYR A 231 5.66 -34.19 -13.96
CA TYR A 231 5.59 -35.23 -12.98
C TYR A 231 4.92 -34.73 -11.71
N TYR A 232 4.14 -35.59 -11.06
CA TYR A 232 3.45 -35.32 -9.81
C TYR A 232 3.97 -36.22 -8.70
N SER A 233 4.01 -35.74 -7.47
CA SER A 233 4.44 -36.57 -6.33
C SER A 233 3.55 -37.81 -6.20
N LYS A 234 4.13 -39.02 -6.20
CA LYS A 234 3.37 -40.27 -6.07
C LYS A 234 2.53 -40.29 -4.80
N TYR A 235 3.17 -39.95 -3.68
CA TYR A 235 2.56 -39.89 -2.36
C TYR A 235 1.33 -38.98 -2.30
N HIS A 236 1.47 -37.72 -2.72
CA HIS A 236 0.37 -36.75 -2.66
C HIS A 236 -0.78 -37.12 -3.61
N PHE A 237 -0.46 -37.78 -4.72
CA PHE A 237 -1.44 -38.23 -5.70
C PHE A 237 -2.24 -39.46 -5.23
N ASP A 238 -1.57 -40.43 -4.62
CA ASP A 238 -2.21 -41.61 -4.03
C ASP A 238 -3.14 -41.21 -2.87
N VAL A 239 -2.71 -40.27 -2.02
CA VAL A 239 -3.52 -39.70 -0.94
C VAL A 239 -4.75 -38.97 -1.48
N ALA A 240 -4.57 -38.16 -2.53
CA ALA A 240 -5.67 -37.49 -3.21
C ALA A 240 -6.73 -38.45 -3.78
N LYS A 241 -6.34 -39.69 -4.08
CA LYS A 241 -7.22 -40.73 -4.59
C LYS A 241 -7.74 -41.72 -3.56
N GLY A 242 -7.25 -41.67 -2.33
CA GLY A 242 -7.64 -42.60 -1.27
C GLY A 242 -7.13 -44.03 -1.48
N ALA A 243 -6.06 -44.22 -2.26
CA ALA A 243 -5.51 -45.54 -2.59
C ALA A 243 -4.46 -46.04 -1.59
N LYS A 244 -3.86 -45.15 -0.80
CA LYS A 244 -3.17 -45.50 0.45
C LYS A 244 -4.14 -45.20 1.58
N SER A 245 -4.30 -46.14 2.52
CA SER A 245 -5.21 -45.98 3.65
C SER A 245 -4.94 -44.64 4.33
N ALA A 246 -6.03 -43.91 4.61
CA ALA A 246 -6.02 -42.62 5.28
C ALA A 246 -5.58 -42.71 6.75
N GLU A 247 -5.07 -43.86 7.19
CA GLU A 247 -4.72 -44.20 8.57
C GLU A 247 -3.31 -43.72 8.96
N ASP A 248 -2.51 -43.21 8.02
CA ASP A 248 -1.16 -42.71 8.34
C ASP A 248 -0.91 -41.21 8.26
N VAL A 249 -1.83 -40.37 7.77
CA VAL A 249 -1.71 -38.90 7.96
C VAL A 249 -3.08 -38.24 8.07
N GLU A 250 -3.63 -38.23 9.28
CA GLU A 250 -4.73 -37.34 9.62
C GLU A 250 -4.20 -35.89 9.59
N PHE A 251 -4.72 -35.05 8.70
CA PHE A 251 -4.41 -33.62 8.71
C PHE A 251 -5.51 -32.89 9.48
N ILE A 252 -5.20 -32.42 10.68
CA ILE A 252 -6.13 -31.68 11.55
C ILE A 252 -6.08 -30.19 11.18
N SER A 253 -7.25 -29.52 11.21
CA SER A 253 -7.30 -28.08 10.99
C SER A 253 -6.81 -27.29 12.20
N VAL A 254 -6.32 -26.07 12.00
CA VAL A 254 -5.91 -25.17 13.10
C VAL A 254 -6.94 -25.05 14.24
N PRO A 255 -8.24 -24.81 13.99
CA PRO A 255 -9.23 -24.71 15.07
C PRO A 255 -9.47 -26.05 15.79
N GLU A 256 -9.44 -27.17 15.09
CA GLU A 256 -9.55 -28.51 15.72
C GLU A 256 -8.32 -28.82 16.58
N ALA A 257 -7.11 -28.47 16.13
CA ALA A 257 -5.88 -28.63 16.91
C ALA A 257 -5.88 -27.75 18.16
N MET A 258 -6.41 -26.53 18.09
CA MET A 258 -6.60 -25.67 19.25
C MET A 258 -7.53 -26.30 20.28
N GLY A 259 -8.63 -26.94 19.82
CA GLY A 259 -9.57 -27.66 20.68
C GLY A 259 -8.97 -28.92 21.31
N LYS A 260 -8.26 -29.74 20.53
CA LYS A 260 -7.69 -31.02 20.98
C LYS A 260 -6.58 -30.84 22.02
N TYR A 261 -5.72 -29.83 21.84
CA TYR A 261 -4.55 -29.61 22.72
C TYR A 261 -4.72 -28.43 23.69
N SER A 262 -5.89 -27.78 23.72
CA SER A 262 -6.14 -26.59 24.55
C SER A 262 -5.09 -25.48 24.38
N LEU A 263 -4.60 -25.28 23.14
CA LEU A 263 -3.56 -24.29 22.81
C LEU A 263 -4.17 -23.04 22.17
N THR A 264 -3.57 -21.88 22.47
CA THR A 264 -3.87 -20.66 21.71
C THR A 264 -3.30 -20.75 20.30
N ARG A 265 -3.93 -20.04 19.35
CA ARG A 265 -3.50 -20.02 17.94
C ARG A 265 -2.02 -19.66 17.79
N ASP A 266 -1.55 -18.69 18.56
CA ASP A 266 -0.16 -18.19 18.46
C ASP A 266 0.84 -19.17 19.06
N GLN A 267 0.48 -19.89 20.14
CA GLN A 267 1.28 -21.00 20.66
C GLN A 267 1.39 -22.14 19.65
N LEU A 268 0.28 -22.51 19.01
CA LEU A 268 0.29 -23.54 17.97
C LEU A 268 1.21 -23.13 16.80
N TYR A 269 1.14 -21.89 16.33
CA TYR A 269 2.05 -21.40 15.28
C TYR A 269 3.51 -21.32 15.72
N HIS A 270 3.78 -21.02 16.99
CA HIS A 270 5.13 -21.09 17.55
C HIS A 270 5.67 -22.52 17.46
N TYR A 271 4.93 -23.52 17.93
CA TYR A 271 5.35 -24.92 17.88
C TYR A 271 5.52 -25.45 16.45
N VAL A 272 4.57 -25.15 15.56
CA VAL A 272 4.66 -25.48 14.13
C VAL A 272 5.94 -24.89 13.50
N LYS A 273 6.32 -23.67 13.90
CA LYS A 273 7.54 -23.02 13.41
C LYS A 273 8.81 -23.63 14.01
N THR A 274 8.81 -23.91 15.31
CA THR A 274 9.97 -24.41 16.06
C THR A 274 10.31 -25.85 15.68
N TYR A 275 9.31 -26.72 15.62
CA TYR A 275 9.46 -28.15 15.32
C TYR A 275 9.30 -28.48 13.84
N LYS A 276 9.10 -27.46 12.98
CA LYS A 276 8.97 -27.60 11.51
C LYS A 276 7.89 -28.59 11.09
N ILE A 277 6.74 -28.55 11.77
CA ILE A 277 5.60 -29.44 11.49
C ILE A 277 5.13 -29.26 10.05
N THR A 278 4.85 -30.38 9.38
CA THR A 278 4.37 -30.40 7.99
C THR A 278 2.99 -29.73 7.89
N LYS A 279 2.87 -28.80 6.95
CA LYS A 279 1.66 -27.99 6.74
C LYS A 279 1.16 -28.12 5.31
N LEU A 280 -0.14 -28.36 5.18
CA LEU A 280 -0.82 -28.46 3.89
C LEU A 280 -1.74 -27.25 3.71
N ARG A 281 -1.56 -26.50 2.62
CA ARG A 281 -2.39 -25.33 2.30
C ARG A 281 -3.60 -25.77 1.47
N CYS A 282 -4.78 -25.81 2.10
CA CYS A 282 -6.07 -25.98 1.43
C CYS A 282 -6.75 -24.61 1.25
N GLY A 283 -6.41 -23.89 0.19
CA GLY A 283 -7.01 -22.57 -0.10
C GLY A 283 -6.73 -21.54 1.01
N LYS A 284 -7.79 -21.02 1.66
CA LYS A 284 -7.68 -20.06 2.77
C LYS A 284 -7.21 -20.71 4.08
N HIS A 285 -7.36 -22.02 4.23
CA HIS A 285 -7.11 -22.74 5.47
C HIS A 285 -5.79 -23.54 5.40
N VAL A 286 -5.11 -23.63 6.54
CA VAL A 286 -3.90 -24.45 6.71
C VAL A 286 -4.29 -25.67 7.55
N LYS A 287 -3.92 -26.86 7.10
CA LYS A 287 -4.01 -28.09 7.87
C LYS A 287 -2.62 -28.52 8.32
N LEU A 288 -2.53 -29.10 9.52
CA LEU A 288 -1.29 -29.55 10.15
C LEU A 288 -1.32 -31.08 10.28
N ASN A 289 -0.16 -31.72 10.22
CA ASN A 289 -0.07 -33.17 10.41
C ASN A 289 -0.40 -33.52 11.87
N ALA A 290 -1.44 -34.35 12.07
CA ALA A 290 -1.90 -34.77 13.39
C ALA A 290 -0.87 -35.60 14.12
N LYS A 291 -0.20 -36.55 13.44
CA LYS A 291 0.76 -37.46 14.09
C LYS A 291 1.97 -36.71 14.64
N GLU A 292 2.47 -35.73 13.89
CA GLU A 292 3.56 -34.86 14.34
C GLU A 292 3.12 -33.99 15.52
N LEU A 293 1.87 -33.50 15.53
CA LEU A 293 1.32 -32.78 16.68
C LEU A 293 1.12 -33.70 17.90
N GLU A 294 0.64 -34.93 17.69
CA GLU A 294 0.45 -35.93 18.74
C GLU A 294 1.78 -36.33 19.37
N ALA A 295 2.81 -36.62 18.57
CA ALA A 295 4.15 -36.95 19.07
C ALA A 295 4.79 -35.80 19.86
N LEU A 296 4.47 -34.53 19.52
CA LEU A 296 4.98 -33.37 20.24
C LEU A 296 4.28 -33.13 21.58
N PHE A 297 2.97 -33.35 21.64
CA PHE A 297 2.18 -33.05 22.83
C PHE A 297 1.91 -34.25 23.73
N ASN A 298 2.11 -35.47 23.21
CA ASN A 298 1.91 -36.72 23.93
C ASN A 298 3.08 -37.68 23.67
N PRO A 299 4.30 -37.37 24.14
CA PRO A 299 5.43 -38.28 23.99
C PRO A 299 5.14 -39.58 24.74
N GLU A 300 5.29 -40.72 24.07
CA GLU A 300 5.23 -42.03 24.72
C GLU A 300 6.35 -42.11 25.78
N ILE A 301 5.97 -42.09 27.05
CA ILE A 301 6.88 -42.38 28.15
C ILE A 301 7.09 -43.89 28.14
N GLN A 302 8.18 -44.35 27.53
CA GLN A 302 8.62 -45.73 27.68
C GLN A 302 9.16 -45.89 29.11
N LEU A 303 8.39 -46.58 29.96
CA LEU A 303 8.79 -47.02 31.30
C LEU A 303 9.62 -48.30 31.23
#